data_AF-A0A975ZBA8-F1
#
_entry.id   AF-A0A975ZBA8-F1
#
_cell.length_a   1.000
_cell.length_b   1.000
_cell.length_c   1.000
_cell.angle_alpha   90.00
_cell.angle_beta   90.00
_cell.angle_gamma   90.00
#
_symmetry.space_group_name_H-M   'P 1'
#
loop_
_entity.id
_entity.type
_entity.pdbx_description
1 polymer ?
#
loop_
_entity_poly.entity_id
_entity_poly.type
_entity_poly.pdbx_seq_one_letter_code
_entity_poly.pdbx_strand_id
1 'polypeptide(L)'
;MATKPKQQAFFVVGHSNWGKSRTLKAVTGNSVYVRHMSIGGRGFAIRRRSNDDIDTAPWAARIAALQSAGHAHLLLALCPTAPAAPVLRRLARAYDLYFWVMKDKFRGTGQISPAELAFLRGFGKVSVFSGQHQAPVRARALTNFIVANP
;
A
#
# COMPACT_ATOMS: atom_id res chain seq x y z
N MET A 1 -4.01 -21.35 -23.69
CA MET A 1 -2.98 -20.98 -22.70
C MET A 1 -3.67 -20.29 -21.53
N ALA A 2 -3.63 -20.87 -20.33
CA ALA A 2 -4.14 -20.19 -19.14
C ALA A 2 -3.28 -18.94 -18.89
N THR A 3 -3.91 -17.76 -18.83
CA THR A 3 -3.21 -16.55 -18.42
C THR A 3 -2.71 -16.75 -16.99
N LYS A 4 -1.40 -16.59 -16.77
CA LYS A 4 -0.83 -16.65 -15.43
C LYS A 4 -1.58 -15.65 -14.54
N PRO A 5 -2.01 -16.04 -13.32
CA PRO A 5 -2.71 -15.12 -12.44
C PRO A 5 -1.85 -13.89 -12.20
N LYS A 6 -2.48 -12.71 -12.24
CA LYS A 6 -1.79 -11.45 -11.96
C LYS A 6 -1.24 -11.48 -10.54
N GLN A 7 -0.07 -10.86 -10.35
CA GLN A 7 0.41 -10.60 -9.01
C GLN A 7 -0.45 -9.51 -8.35
N GLN A 8 -0.26 -9.29 -7.05
CA GLN A 8 -1.10 -8.35 -6.31
C GLN A 8 -0.26 -7.22 -5.74
N ALA A 9 -0.83 -6.02 -5.73
CA ALA A 9 -0.23 -4.86 -5.10
C ALA A 9 -1.19 -4.31 -4.03
N PHE A 10 -0.76 -4.41 -2.78
CA PHE A 10 -1.47 -3.87 -1.63
C PHE A 10 -0.89 -2.52 -1.25
N PHE A 11 -1.76 -1.56 -1.02
CA PHE A 11 -1.40 -0.20 -0.65
C PHE A 11 -1.93 0.12 0.75
N VAL A 12 -1.05 0.63 1.60
CA VAL A 12 -1.41 1.29 2.85
C VAL A 12 -1.60 2.77 2.54
N VAL A 13 -2.84 3.22 2.56
CA VAL A 13 -3.22 4.56 2.08
C VAL A 13 -3.50 5.51 3.24
N GLY A 14 -2.99 6.73 3.13
CA GLY A 14 -3.24 7.84 4.05
C GLY A 14 -2.43 9.07 3.64
N HIS A 15 -2.76 10.24 4.17
CA HIS A 15 -1.98 11.45 3.93
C HIS A 15 -0.62 11.43 4.66
N SER A 16 0.20 12.45 4.43
CA SER A 16 1.46 12.63 5.14
C SER A 16 1.26 12.65 6.66
N ASN A 17 2.15 11.98 7.40
CA ASN A 17 2.11 11.81 8.86
C ASN A 17 0.93 11.01 9.43
N TRP A 18 0.23 10.20 8.61
CA TRP A 18 -0.89 9.39 9.10
C TRP A 18 -0.47 8.03 9.68
N GLY A 19 0.83 7.73 9.66
CA GLY A 19 1.36 6.52 10.28
C GLY A 19 1.48 5.33 9.34
N LYS A 20 1.42 5.52 8.01
CA LYS A 20 1.66 4.48 6.98
C LYS A 20 2.96 3.71 7.25
N SER A 21 4.07 4.42 7.36
CA SER A 21 5.40 3.84 7.61
C SER A 21 5.47 3.11 8.96
N ARG A 22 4.77 3.62 9.99
CA ARG A 22 4.68 2.97 11.31
C ARG A 22 3.86 1.68 11.24
N THR A 23 2.76 1.67 10.48
CA THR A 23 1.96 0.46 10.24
C THR A 23 2.80 -0.59 9.52
N LEU A 24 3.51 -0.23 8.45
CA LEU A 24 4.38 -1.16 7.72
C LEU A 24 5.58 -1.63 8.54
N LYS A 25 6.16 -0.78 9.41
CA LYS A 25 7.18 -1.19 10.38
C LYS A 25 6.63 -2.24 11.34
N ALA A 26 5.42 -2.06 11.85
CA ALA A 26 4.77 -3.03 12.74
C ALA A 26 4.44 -4.36 12.02
N VAL A 27 4.03 -4.34 10.75
CA VAL A 27 3.87 -5.56 9.92
C VAL A 27 5.18 -6.34 9.80
N THR A 28 6.32 -5.64 9.76
CA THR A 28 7.65 -6.22 9.53
C THR A 28 8.43 -6.48 10.82
N GLY A 29 7.73 -6.88 11.90
CA GLY A 29 8.37 -7.22 13.17
C GLY A 29 9.13 -6.05 13.81
N ASN A 30 8.63 -4.82 13.62
CA ASN A 30 9.29 -3.59 14.04
C ASN A 30 10.63 -3.27 13.36
N SER A 31 10.95 -3.89 12.22
CA SER A 31 12.17 -3.61 11.46
C SER A 31 11.91 -2.77 10.20
N VAL A 32 12.70 -1.71 10.01
CA VAL A 32 12.66 -0.89 8.77
C VAL A 32 13.55 -1.46 7.66
N TYR A 33 14.42 -2.42 7.99
CA TYR A 33 15.38 -3.03 7.08
C TYR A 33 14.77 -4.19 6.29
N VAL A 34 13.71 -4.81 6.81
CA VAL A 34 12.97 -5.85 6.08
C VAL A 34 12.35 -5.22 4.83
N ARG A 35 12.77 -5.68 3.65
CA ARG A 35 12.25 -5.27 2.33
C ARG A 35 11.45 -6.37 1.65
N HIS A 36 11.54 -7.60 2.14
CA HIS A 36 10.80 -8.74 1.64
C HIS A 36 10.23 -9.53 2.81
N MET A 37 9.00 -10.04 2.69
CA MET A 37 8.41 -10.91 3.71
C MET A 37 7.34 -11.82 3.09
N SER A 38 7.01 -12.90 3.78
CA SER A 38 5.85 -13.72 3.45
C SER A 38 4.63 -13.30 4.27
N ILE A 39 3.47 -13.14 3.63
CA ILE A 39 2.18 -12.92 4.29
C ILE A 39 1.15 -13.88 3.67
N GLY A 40 0.60 -14.78 4.48
CA GLY A 40 -0.34 -15.80 3.99
C GLY A 40 0.23 -16.67 2.88
N GLY A 41 1.50 -17.07 2.99
CA GLY A 41 2.20 -17.92 2.02
C GLY A 41 2.71 -17.21 0.76
N ARG A 42 2.45 -15.90 0.58
CA ARG A 42 2.86 -15.12 -0.60
C ARG A 42 4.03 -14.20 -0.28
N GLY A 43 5.01 -14.14 -1.17
CA GLY A 43 6.17 -13.25 -1.06
C GLY A 43 5.86 -11.81 -1.49
N PHE A 44 6.10 -10.86 -0.60
CA PHE A 44 5.90 -9.43 -0.83
C PHE A 44 7.21 -8.66 -0.85
N ALA A 45 7.38 -7.78 -1.84
CA ALA A 45 8.36 -6.71 -1.81
C ALA A 45 7.73 -5.44 -1.19
N ILE A 46 8.41 -4.84 -0.22
CA ILE A 46 7.84 -3.83 0.67
C ILE A 46 8.49 -2.47 0.47
N ARG A 47 7.67 -1.44 0.26
CA ARG A 47 8.13 -0.04 0.23
C ARG A 47 7.29 0.84 1.16
N ARG A 48 7.97 1.47 2.11
CA ARG A 48 7.33 2.29 3.16
C ARG A 48 7.17 3.77 2.80
N ARG A 49 7.92 4.26 1.83
CA ARG A 49 7.81 5.65 1.36
C ARG A 49 6.70 5.79 0.32
N SER A 50 5.87 6.81 0.50
CA SER A 50 4.77 7.12 -0.42
C SER A 50 5.20 8.10 -1.52
N ASN A 51 4.26 8.39 -2.41
CA ASN A 51 4.44 9.28 -3.57
C ASN A 51 4.56 10.77 -3.20
N ASP A 52 4.19 11.17 -1.99
CA ASP A 52 4.27 12.55 -1.48
C ASP A 52 5.53 12.82 -0.65
N ASP A 53 6.40 11.82 -0.44
CA ASP A 53 7.66 12.00 0.25
C ASP A 53 8.70 12.67 -0.67
N ILE A 54 9.37 13.74 -0.19
CA ILE A 54 10.53 14.34 -0.85
C ILE A 54 11.68 13.34 -0.83
N ASP A 55 12.24 13.01 -2.01
CA ASP A 55 13.27 12.00 -2.12
C ASP A 55 14.08 12.18 -3.42
N THR A 56 15.28 11.60 -3.47
CA THR A 56 16.26 11.80 -4.55
C THR A 56 15.88 11.11 -5.86
N ALA A 57 15.01 10.10 -5.81
CA ALA A 57 14.47 9.42 -6.99
C ALA A 57 12.94 9.62 -7.13
N PRO A 58 12.38 9.54 -8.33
CA PRO A 58 10.92 9.52 -8.50
C PRO A 58 10.31 8.25 -7.91
N TRP A 59 9.12 8.35 -7.30
CA TRP A 59 8.37 7.20 -6.78
C TRP A 59 8.15 6.11 -7.85
N ALA A 60 7.89 6.52 -9.09
CA ALA A 60 7.74 5.62 -10.24
C ALA A 60 8.98 4.76 -10.53
N ALA A 61 10.18 5.32 -10.37
CA ALA A 61 11.44 4.62 -10.60
C ALA A 61 11.68 3.54 -9.53
N ARG A 62 11.35 3.84 -8.27
CA ARG A 62 11.43 2.87 -7.18
C ARG A 62 10.52 1.67 -7.38
N ILE A 63 9.30 1.93 -7.84
CA ILE A 63 8.33 0.86 -8.13
C ILE A 63 8.84 0.00 -9.28
N ALA A 64 9.40 0.60 -10.34
CA ALA A 64 9.98 -0.17 -11.43
C ALA A 64 11.13 -1.08 -10.96
N ALA A 65 11.99 -0.59 -10.05
CA ALA A 65 13.06 -1.41 -9.47
C ALA A 65 12.55 -2.60 -8.64
N LEU A 66 11.38 -2.47 -7.99
CA LEU A 66 10.75 -3.59 -7.29
C LEU A 66 10.22 -4.63 -8.27
N GLN A 67 9.66 -4.19 -9.41
CA GLN A 67 9.16 -5.09 -10.46
C GLN A 67 10.30 -5.86 -11.13
N SER A 68 11.47 -5.26 -11.30
CA SER A 68 12.64 -5.92 -11.91
C SER A 68 13.33 -6.94 -11.02
N ALA A 69 13.09 -6.90 -9.69
CA ALA A 69 13.68 -7.83 -8.73
C ALA A 69 13.02 -9.23 -8.71
N GLY A 70 12.11 -9.50 -9.65
CA GLY A 70 11.35 -10.75 -9.75
C GLY A 70 9.86 -10.56 -9.45
N HIS A 71 9.03 -11.53 -9.86
CA HIS A 71 7.57 -11.49 -9.73
C HIS A 71 7.10 -11.62 -8.27
N ALA A 72 7.43 -10.70 -7.37
CA ALA A 72 6.85 -10.63 -6.04
C ALA A 72 5.52 -9.85 -6.07
N HIS A 73 4.64 -10.16 -5.13
CA HIS A 73 3.54 -9.26 -4.79
C HIS A 73 4.12 -7.98 -4.17
N LEU A 74 3.37 -6.89 -4.17
CA LEU A 74 3.84 -5.59 -3.67
C LEU A 74 3.07 -5.18 -2.42
N LEU A 75 3.77 -4.60 -1.44
CA LEU A 75 3.18 -3.94 -0.28
C LEU A 75 3.75 -2.54 -0.15
N LEU A 76 2.95 -1.53 -0.48
CA LEU A 76 3.41 -0.16 -0.72
C LEU A 76 2.68 0.84 0.18
N ALA A 77 3.35 1.93 0.55
CA ALA A 77 2.67 3.10 1.10
C ALA A 77 2.21 4.03 -0.03
N LEU A 78 1.04 4.68 0.14
CA LEU A 78 0.45 5.57 -0.85
C LEU A 78 -0.25 6.77 -0.19
N CYS A 79 -0.10 7.95 -0.79
CA CYS A 79 -0.90 9.14 -0.54
C CYS A 79 -1.89 9.31 -1.70
N PRO A 80 -3.21 9.43 -1.45
CA PRO A 80 -4.24 9.32 -2.49
C PRO A 80 -4.40 10.61 -3.29
N THR A 81 -3.34 11.07 -3.94
CA THR A 81 -3.31 12.31 -4.72
C THR A 81 -3.25 12.03 -6.22
N ALA A 82 -3.73 12.98 -7.04
CA ALA A 82 -3.73 12.85 -8.50
C ALA A 82 -2.37 12.47 -9.13
N PRO A 83 -1.21 12.95 -8.63
CA PRO A 83 0.11 12.52 -9.12
C PRO A 83 0.39 11.01 -9.01
N ALA A 84 -0.33 10.25 -8.18
CA ALA A 84 -0.18 8.80 -8.12
C ALA A 84 -0.78 8.09 -9.36
N ALA A 85 -1.71 8.73 -10.07
CA ALA A 85 -2.52 8.07 -11.10
C ALA A 85 -1.71 7.39 -12.22
N PRO A 86 -0.66 8.01 -12.81
CA PRO A 86 0.09 7.35 -13.89
C PRO A 86 0.75 6.03 -13.45
N VAL A 87 1.25 5.98 -12.22
CA VAL A 87 1.88 4.79 -11.65
C VAL A 87 0.83 3.73 -11.33
N LEU A 88 -0.32 4.12 -10.77
CA LEU A 88 -1.43 3.19 -10.50
C LEU A 88 -1.95 2.57 -11.80
N ARG A 89 -2.13 3.36 -12.87
CA ARG A 89 -2.52 2.85 -14.20
C ARG A 89 -1.50 1.85 -14.75
N ARG A 90 -0.21 2.14 -14.61
CA ARG A 90 0.85 1.24 -15.04
C ARG A 90 0.82 -0.06 -14.24
N LEU A 91 0.66 0.01 -12.91
CA LEU A 91 0.60 -1.16 -12.05
C LEU A 91 -0.64 -2.03 -12.32
N ALA A 92 -1.80 -1.43 -12.57
CA ALA A 92 -3.04 -2.15 -12.87
C ALA A 92 -2.95 -3.08 -14.11
N ARG A 93 -2.01 -2.81 -15.02
CA ARG A 93 -1.74 -3.68 -16.17
C ARG A 93 -1.12 -5.02 -15.77
N ALA A 94 -0.30 -5.03 -14.71
CA ALA A 94 0.46 -6.20 -14.26
C ALA A 94 -0.01 -6.77 -12.92
N TYR A 95 -0.77 -6.00 -12.15
CA TYR A 95 -1.19 -6.33 -10.79
C TYR A 95 -2.68 -6.08 -10.57
N ASP A 96 -3.29 -6.90 -9.71
CA ASP A 96 -4.55 -6.56 -9.06
C ASP A 96 -4.27 -5.64 -7.87
N LEU A 97 -4.95 -4.49 -7.83
CA LEU A 97 -4.66 -3.42 -6.87
C LEU A 97 -5.66 -3.43 -5.72
N TYR A 98 -5.12 -3.38 -4.50
CA TYR A 98 -5.89 -3.39 -3.25
C TYR A 98 -5.47 -2.23 -2.37
N PHE A 99 -6.42 -1.40 -1.97
CA PHE A 99 -6.17 -0.20 -1.16
C PHE A 99 -6.76 -0.39 0.23
N TRP A 100 -5.88 -0.51 1.22
CA TRP A 100 -6.24 -0.48 2.63
C TRP A 100 -6.10 0.96 3.14
N VAL A 101 -7.22 1.64 3.29
CA VAL A 101 -7.29 3.08 3.52
C VAL A 101 -7.46 3.36 5.01
N MET A 102 -6.48 4.04 5.59
CA MET A 102 -6.63 4.63 6.92
C MET A 102 -7.53 5.86 6.80
N LYS A 103 -8.81 5.73 7.17
CA LYS A 103 -9.80 6.81 7.02
C LYS A 103 -9.42 8.03 7.84
N ASP A 104 -9.00 7.80 9.09
CA ASP A 104 -8.76 8.85 10.07
C ASP A 104 -7.26 9.06 10.30
N LYS A 105 -6.88 10.33 10.46
CA LYS A 105 -5.54 10.70 10.90
C LYS A 105 -5.30 10.15 12.30
N PHE A 106 -4.19 9.41 12.49
CA PHE A 106 -3.85 8.81 13.79
C PHE A 106 -3.75 9.83 14.94
N ARG A 107 -3.32 11.06 14.65
CA ARG A 107 -3.27 12.17 15.62
C ARG A 107 -3.87 13.43 14.99
N GLY A 108 -4.93 13.96 15.59
CA GLY A 108 -5.61 15.18 15.18
C GLY A 108 -6.84 14.94 14.29
N THR A 109 -7.29 15.99 13.62
CA THR A 109 -8.53 16.03 12.84
C THR A 109 -8.20 16.00 11.35
N GLY A 110 -8.40 14.86 10.70
CA GLY A 110 -8.20 14.73 9.26
C GLY A 110 -8.76 13.40 8.77
N GLN A 111 -9.45 13.43 7.62
CA GLN A 111 -10.11 12.27 7.05
C GLN A 111 -9.88 12.16 5.54
N ILE A 112 -9.76 10.93 5.04
CA ILE A 112 -9.75 10.68 3.60
C ILE A 112 -11.13 11.06 3.06
N SER A 113 -11.15 11.93 2.07
CA SER A 113 -12.37 12.45 1.49
C SER A 113 -13.09 11.39 0.63
N PRO A 114 -14.41 11.54 0.41
CA PRO A 114 -15.13 10.69 -0.54
C PRO A 114 -14.54 10.72 -1.96
N ALA A 115 -14.04 11.88 -2.40
CA ALA A 115 -13.42 12.03 -3.72
C ALA A 115 -12.11 11.23 -3.83
N GLU A 116 -11.30 11.19 -2.77
CA GLU A 116 -10.09 10.37 -2.71
C GLU A 116 -10.41 8.86 -2.71
N LEU A 117 -11.47 8.45 -2.00
CA LEU A 117 -11.94 7.07 -2.06
C LEU A 117 -12.43 6.71 -3.47
N ALA A 118 -13.18 7.59 -4.13
CA ALA A 118 -13.64 7.40 -5.50
C ALA A 118 -12.47 7.30 -6.48
N PHE A 119 -11.45 8.16 -6.32
CA PHE A 119 -10.21 8.11 -7.07
C PHE A 119 -9.53 6.73 -6.98
N LEU A 120 -9.38 6.17 -5.77
CA LEU A 120 -8.76 4.86 -5.57
C LEU A 120 -9.61 3.71 -6.14
N ARG A 121 -10.94 3.79 -5.98
CA ARG A 121 -11.88 2.80 -6.54
C ARG A 121 -11.81 2.72 -8.06
N GLY A 122 -11.41 3.79 -8.73
CA GLY A 122 -11.15 3.79 -10.17
C GLY A 122 -10.00 2.88 -10.61
N PHE A 123 -9.17 2.40 -9.69
CA PHE A 123 -8.01 1.55 -9.99
C PHE A 123 -8.08 0.14 -9.42
N GLY A 124 -8.90 -0.10 -8.38
CA GLY A 124 -8.91 -1.39 -7.69
C GLY A 124 -9.78 -1.42 -6.43
N LYS A 125 -9.67 -2.51 -5.66
CA LYS A 125 -10.54 -2.78 -4.51
C LYS A 125 -10.13 -1.90 -3.32
N VAL A 126 -11.09 -1.17 -2.75
CA VAL A 126 -10.86 -0.30 -1.58
C VAL A 126 -11.48 -0.91 -0.33
N SER A 127 -10.70 -0.98 0.74
CA SER A 127 -11.15 -1.29 2.10
C SER A 127 -10.84 -0.11 3.01
N VAL A 128 -11.83 0.33 3.79
CA VAL A 128 -11.70 1.50 4.66
C VAL A 128 -11.55 1.02 6.10
N PHE A 129 -10.42 1.37 6.72
CA PHE A 129 -10.16 1.15 8.13
C PHE A 129 -10.34 2.47 8.88
N SER A 130 -11.36 2.50 9.75
CA SER A 130 -11.73 3.70 10.52
C SER A 130 -11.20 3.61 11.96
N GLY A 131 -11.08 4.76 12.62
CA GLY A 131 -10.66 4.87 14.00
C GLY A 131 -9.17 5.15 14.20
N GLN A 132 -8.84 5.74 15.35
CA GLN A 132 -7.47 6.05 15.75
C GLN A 132 -6.87 4.90 16.55
N HIS A 133 -6.26 3.95 15.85
CA HIS A 133 -5.67 2.77 16.47
C HIS A 133 -4.15 2.82 16.48
N GLN A 134 -3.50 2.20 17.46
CA GLN A 134 -2.04 2.08 17.49
C GLN A 134 -1.49 1.19 16.37
N ALA A 135 -0.20 1.34 16.05
CA ALA A 135 0.44 0.64 14.93
C ALA A 135 0.29 -0.90 14.95
N PRO A 136 0.39 -1.61 16.09
CA PRO A 136 0.20 -3.06 16.12
C PRO A 136 -1.21 -3.50 15.71
N VAL A 137 -2.25 -2.77 16.14
CA VAL A 137 -3.64 -3.04 15.76
C VAL A 137 -3.85 -2.84 14.27
N ARG A 138 -3.32 -1.74 13.72
CA ARG A 138 -3.37 -1.46 12.28
C ARG A 138 -2.62 -2.50 11.46
N ALA A 139 -1.45 -2.94 11.93
CA ALA A 139 -0.67 -3.97 11.27
C ALA A 139 -1.43 -5.29 11.20
N ARG A 140 -2.06 -5.73 12.30
CA ARG A 140 -2.90 -6.93 12.33
C ARG A 140 -4.07 -6.81 11.35
N ALA A 141 -4.78 -5.68 11.36
CA ALA A 141 -5.90 -5.45 10.44
C ALA A 141 -5.47 -5.46 8.96
N LEU A 142 -4.33 -4.84 8.64
CA LEU A 142 -3.73 -4.87 7.30
C LEU A 142 -3.33 -6.29 6.88
N THR A 143 -2.68 -7.05 7.77
CA THR A 143 -2.32 -8.45 7.50
C THR A 143 -3.56 -9.29 7.23
N ASN A 144 -4.63 -9.13 8.01
CA ASN A 144 -5.90 -9.83 7.79
C ASN A 144 -6.52 -9.45 6.43
N PHE A 145 -6.48 -8.15 6.07
CA PHE A 145 -6.93 -7.69 4.76
C PHE A 145 -6.15 -8.32 3.61
N ILE A 146 -4.82 -8.44 3.75
CA ILE A 146 -3.97 -9.10 2.75
C ILE A 146 -4.39 -10.57 2.62
N VAL A 147 -4.48 -11.30 3.74
CA VAL A 147 -4.85 -12.73 3.74
C VAL A 147 -6.25 -12.98 3.18
N ALA A 148 -7.21 -12.10 3.45
CA ALA A 148 -8.60 -12.21 2.97
C ALA A 148 -8.77 -11.91 1.46
N ASN A 149 -7.73 -11.48 0.77
CA ASN A 149 -7.74 -11.22 -0.67
C ASN A 149 -6.62 -12.05 -1.32
N PRO A 150 -6.85 -13.36 -1.58
CA PRO A 150 -5.88 -14.26 -2.18
C PRO A 150 -5.57 -13.90 -3.63
#